data_AF-A0A932TIX9-F1
#
_entry.id   AF-A0A932TIX9-F1
#
_cell.length_a   1.000
_cell.length_b   1.000
_cell.length_c   1.000
_cell.angle_alpha   90.00
_cell.angle_beta   90.00
_cell.angle_gamma   90.00
#
_symmetry.space_group_name_H-M   'P 1'
#
loop_
_entity.id
_entity.type
_entity.pdbx_description
1 polymer ?
#
loop_
_entity_poly.entity_id
_entity_poly.type
_entity_poly.pdbx_seq_one_letter_code
_entity_poly.pdbx_strand_id
1 'polypeptide(L)'
;MGHDLIIYSNGLGLVDQTVTTGAASPAANALLPVTVTIGGVEVPVAYAGLTPNLVGLYQVNVTLTSGVPTGDNIAVVLTQNGITSNPNLPILISIR
;
A
#
# COMPACT_ATOMS: atom_id res chain seq x y z
N MET A 1 19.61 -2.82 -7.63
CA MET A 1 18.36 -3.55 -7.89
C MET A 1 17.28 -2.86 -7.08
N GLY A 2 16.12 -2.58 -7.66
CA GLY A 2 15.00 -1.99 -6.91
C GLY A 2 14.47 -3.03 -5.93
N HIS A 3 14.28 -2.65 -4.67
CA HIS A 3 13.65 -3.53 -3.70
C HIS A 3 12.15 -3.23 -3.75
N ASP A 4 11.34 -4.22 -4.11
CA ASP A 4 9.88 -4.07 -4.12
C ASP A 4 9.31 -4.43 -2.75
N LEU A 5 8.35 -3.64 -2.29
CA LEU A 5 7.62 -3.84 -1.04
C LEU A 5 6.13 -4.00 -1.35
N ILE A 6 5.50 -4.97 -0.67
CA ILE A 6 4.04 -5.18 -0.71
C ILE A 6 3.48 -4.75 0.64
N ILE A 7 2.57 -3.78 0.62
CA ILE A 7 1.92 -3.24 1.80
C ILE A 7 0.46 -3.71 1.78
N TYR A 8 0.05 -4.46 2.80
CA TYR A 8 -1.36 -4.84 2.96
C TYR A 8 -2.12 -3.79 3.77
N SER A 9 -3.32 -3.44 3.32
CA SER A 9 -4.16 -2.42 3.95
C SER A 9 -5.64 -2.74 3.81
N ASN A 10 -6.48 -1.96 4.49
CA ASN A 10 -7.93 -2.00 4.35
C ASN A 10 -8.47 -0.57 4.19
N GLY A 11 -9.68 -0.42 3.65
CA GLY A 11 -10.37 0.86 3.59
C GLY A 11 -9.90 1.82 2.49
N LEU A 12 -9.28 1.35 1.39
CA LEU A 12 -8.91 2.18 0.23
C LEU A 12 -10.11 2.61 -0.65
N GLY A 13 -11.33 2.45 -0.15
CA GLY A 13 -12.55 2.86 -0.82
C GLY A 13 -13.02 1.90 -1.91
N LEU A 14 -13.66 2.45 -2.94
CA LEU A 14 -14.18 1.66 -4.06
C LEU A 14 -13.04 1.26 -5.01
N VAL A 15 -13.24 0.15 -5.71
CA VAL A 15 -12.36 -0.33 -6.78
C VAL A 15 -13.02 -0.23 -8.15
N ASP A 16 -12.21 -0.35 -9.20
CA ASP A 16 -12.60 -0.26 -10.62
C ASP A 16 -13.58 -1.35 -11.10
N GLN A 17 -13.89 -2.33 -10.26
CA GLN A 17 -14.88 -3.37 -10.54
C GLN A 17 -15.80 -3.63 -9.35
N THR A 18 -17.03 -4.04 -9.62
CA THR A 18 -17.98 -4.37 -8.54
C THR A 18 -17.58 -5.69 -7.89
N VAL A 19 -17.24 -5.66 -6.60
CA VAL A 19 -16.97 -6.85 -5.79
C VAL A 19 -18.13 -7.04 -4.82
N THR A 20 -18.77 -8.20 -4.86
CA THR A 20 -19.84 -8.53 -3.91
C THR A 20 -19.28 -8.60 -2.49
N THR A 21 -19.92 -7.90 -1.55
CA THR A 21 -19.53 -7.93 -0.13
C THR A 21 -19.45 -9.37 0.39
N GLY A 22 -18.34 -9.72 1.02
CA GLY A 22 -18.10 -11.06 1.57
C GLY A 22 -17.56 -12.10 0.56
N ALA A 23 -17.48 -11.76 -0.73
CA ALA A 23 -16.89 -12.64 -1.74
C ALA A 23 -15.37 -12.46 -1.84
N ALA A 24 -14.69 -13.52 -2.27
CA ALA A 24 -13.28 -13.48 -2.64
C ALA A 24 -13.08 -12.41 -3.73
N SER A 25 -12.16 -11.47 -3.50
CA SER A 25 -12.00 -10.36 -4.43
C SER A 25 -11.24 -10.77 -5.69
N PRO A 26 -11.63 -10.30 -6.88
CA PRO A 26 -10.74 -10.29 -8.05
C PRO A 26 -9.59 -9.29 -7.87
N ALA A 27 -8.59 -9.33 -8.77
CA ALA A 27 -7.58 -8.28 -8.89
C ALA A 27 -8.26 -7.00 -9.36
N ALA A 28 -8.33 -5.98 -8.49
CA ALA A 28 -9.10 -4.76 -8.72
C ALA A 28 -8.37 -3.52 -8.24
N ASN A 29 -8.25 -2.49 -9.08
CA ASN A 29 -7.52 -1.28 -8.73
C ASN A 29 -8.39 -0.36 -7.89
N ALA A 30 -7.79 0.29 -6.88
CA ALA A 30 -8.46 1.35 -6.14
C ALA A 30 -8.79 2.52 -7.09
N LEU A 31 -10.02 3.04 -7.01
CA LEU A 31 -10.46 4.15 -7.86
C LEU A 31 -9.75 5.46 -7.56
N LEU A 32 -9.42 5.67 -6.28
CA LEU A 32 -8.71 6.85 -5.84
C LEU A 32 -7.20 6.58 -5.77
N PRO A 33 -6.37 7.49 -6.29
CA PRO A 33 -4.93 7.31 -6.29
C PRO A 33 -4.40 7.23 -4.86
N VAL A 34 -3.49 6.30 -4.63
CA VAL A 34 -2.78 6.12 -3.37
C VAL A 34 -1.35 6.61 -3.56
N THR A 35 -0.89 7.48 -2.67
CA THR A 35 0.53 7.84 -2.56
C THR A 35 1.13 7.14 -1.35
N VAL A 36 2.41 6.81 -1.43
CA VAL A 36 3.14 6.14 -0.35
C VAL A 36 4.40 6.92 -0.04
N THR A 37 4.59 7.21 1.24
CA THR A 37 5.86 7.73 1.76
C THR A 37 6.47 6.72 2.72
N ILE A 38 7.78 6.51 2.59
CA ILE A 38 8.57 5.60 3.43
C ILE A 38 9.73 6.40 4.00
N GLY A 39 9.77 6.55 5.32
CA GLY A 39 10.76 7.38 6.00
C GLY A 39 10.73 8.85 5.57
N GLY A 40 9.56 9.35 5.17
CA GLY A 40 9.38 10.71 4.65
C GLY A 40 9.71 10.89 3.16
N VAL A 41 10.12 9.83 2.45
CA VAL A 41 10.42 9.86 1.02
C VAL A 41 9.25 9.27 0.24
N GLU A 42 8.73 9.99 -0.74
CA GLU A 42 7.73 9.46 -1.66
C GLU A 42 8.32 8.38 -2.57
N VAL A 43 7.64 7.24 -2.66
CA VAL A 43 8.06 6.10 -3.48
C VAL A 43 7.04 5.84 -4.59
N PRO A 44 7.48 5.40 -5.78
CA PRO A 44 6.58 5.06 -6.87
C PRO A 44 5.70 3.86 -6.50
N VAL A 45 4.40 4.00 -6.75
CA VAL A 45 3.39 2.96 -6.56
C VAL A 45 3.16 2.24 -7.89
N ALA A 46 3.47 0.95 -7.93
CA ALA A 46 3.29 0.09 -9.10
C ALA A 46 1.87 -0.50 -9.16
N TYR A 47 1.22 -0.72 -8.01
CA TYR A 47 -0.15 -1.21 -7.91
C TYR A 47 -0.78 -0.75 -6.59
N ALA A 48 -2.07 -0.45 -6.61
CA ALA A 48 -2.87 -0.24 -5.41
C ALA A 48 -4.29 -0.76 -5.66
N GLY A 49 -4.73 -1.76 -4.89
CA GLY A 49 -5.99 -2.43 -5.19
C GLY A 49 -6.28 -3.64 -4.32
N LEU A 50 -7.44 -4.27 -4.52
CA LEU A 50 -7.81 -5.48 -3.79
C LEU A 50 -6.85 -6.62 -4.11
N THR A 51 -6.52 -7.38 -3.07
CA THR A 51 -5.72 -8.59 -3.18
C THR A 51 -6.61 -9.74 -3.69
N PRO A 52 -6.22 -10.42 -4.76
CA PRO A 52 -6.99 -11.55 -5.28
C PRO A 52 -7.25 -12.61 -4.23
N ASN A 53 -8.45 -13.17 -4.23
CA ASN A 53 -8.91 -14.25 -3.37
C ASN A 53 -9.09 -13.92 -1.89
N LEU A 54 -8.85 -12.67 -1.47
CA LEU A 54 -9.03 -12.22 -0.09
C LEU A 54 -10.21 -11.24 -0.01
N VAL A 55 -10.97 -11.32 1.07
CA VAL A 55 -12.17 -10.51 1.26
C VAL A 55 -11.78 -9.18 1.89
N GLY A 56 -11.97 -8.09 1.16
CA GLY A 56 -11.76 -6.72 1.66
C GLY A 56 -10.31 -6.37 2.01
N LEU A 57 -9.32 -7.19 1.63
CA LEU A 57 -7.91 -6.87 1.81
C LEU A 57 -7.38 -6.18 0.55
N TYR A 58 -6.65 -5.09 0.74
CA TYR A 58 -5.94 -4.39 -0.31
C TYR A 58 -4.45 -4.67 -0.22
N GLN A 59 -3.77 -4.58 -1.36
CA GLN A 59 -2.31 -4.55 -1.46
C GLN A 59 -1.88 -3.30 -2.22
N VAL A 60 -0.74 -2.75 -1.81
CA VAL A 60 -0.06 -1.66 -2.49
C VAL A 60 1.38 -2.10 -2.74
N ASN A 61 1.77 -2.16 -4.00
CA ASN A 61 3.10 -2.55 -4.42
C ASN A 61 3.89 -1.28 -4.72
N VAL A 62 5.05 -1.13 -4.08
CA VAL A 62 5.92 0.03 -4.24
C VAL A 62 7.35 -0.41 -4.51
N THR A 63 8.07 0.42 -5.27
CA THR A 63 9.50 0.18 -5.52
C THR A 63 10.31 1.18 -4.71
N LEU A 64 11.19 0.68 -3.83
CA LEU A 64 12.08 1.52 -3.05
C LEU A 64 13.11 2.21 -3.96
N THR A 65 13.29 3.52 -3.75
CA THR A 65 14.27 4.35 -4.46
C THR A 65 15.50 4.60 -3.58
N SER A 66 16.60 5.08 -4.17
CA SER A 66 17.88 5.29 -3.49
C SER A 66 17.87 6.38 -2.40
N GLY A 67 16.73 7.00 -2.11
CA GLY A 67 16.57 7.99 -1.04
C GLY A 67 15.90 7.44 0.22
N VAL A 68 15.35 6.22 0.18
CA VAL A 68 14.63 5.66 1.33
C VAL A 68 15.63 5.30 2.44
N PRO A 69 15.45 5.82 3.67
CA PRO A 69 16.33 5.48 4.78
C PRO A 69 16.24 3.99 5.13
N THR A 70 17.38 3.40 5.45
CA THR A 70 17.50 2.01 5.91
C THR A 70 17.65 1.98 7.43
N GLY A 71 16.98 1.03 8.09
CA GLY A 71 17.06 0.84 9.53
C GLY A 71 15.77 0.26 10.08
N ASP A 72 15.72 0.12 11.40
CA ASP A 72 14.50 -0.29 12.08
C ASP A 72 13.56 0.92 12.26
N ASN A 73 12.25 0.66 12.36
CA ASN A 73 11.22 1.68 12.67
C ASN A 73 11.11 2.81 11.62
N ILE A 74 11.24 2.48 10.34
CA ILE A 74 10.94 3.43 9.25
C ILE A 74 9.43 3.54 9.07
N ALA A 75 8.90 4.76 9.23
CA ALA A 75 7.47 5.01 9.08
C ALA A 75 7.02 4.78 7.63
N VAL A 76 5.89 4.09 7.46
CA VAL A 76 5.23 3.88 6.17
C VAL A 76 3.86 4.53 6.23
N VAL A 77 3.59 5.47 5.33
CA VAL A 77 2.34 6.22 5.31
C VAL A 77 1.72 6.15 3.93
N LEU A 78 0.50 5.62 3.87
CA LEU A 78 -0.37 5.69 2.70
C LEU A 78 -1.21 6.95 2.80
N THR A 79 -1.36 7.68 1.71
CA THR A 79 -2.29 8.81 1.62
C THR A 79 -3.23 8.61 0.45
N GLN A 80 -4.53 8.81 0.69
CA GLN A 80 -5.55 8.75 -0.35
C GLN A 80 -6.54 9.89 -0.10
N ASN A 81 -6.79 10.71 -1.13
CA ASN A 81 -7.72 11.84 -1.05
C ASN A 81 -7.47 12.78 0.17
N GLY A 82 -6.21 13.01 0.52
CA GLY A 82 -5.81 13.83 1.67
C GLY A 82 -5.95 13.17 3.04
N ILE A 83 -6.43 11.93 3.11
CA ILE A 83 -6.49 11.13 4.34
C ILE A 83 -5.24 10.27 4.44
N THR A 84 -4.51 10.39 5.55
CA THR A 84 -3.31 9.61 5.85
C THR A 84 -3.66 8.37 6.68
N SER A 85 -3.07 7.23 6.35
CA SER A 85 -3.13 6.03 7.19
C SER A 85 -2.44 6.28 8.53
N ASN A 86 -2.75 5.46 9.55
CA ASN A 86 -2.08 5.54 10.85
C ASN A 86 -0.56 5.30 10.66
N PRO A 87 0.30 6.31 10.91
CA PRO A 87 1.74 6.18 10.71
C PRO A 87 2.41 5.29 11.77
N ASN A 88 1.69 4.96 12.85
CA ASN A 88 2.21 4.20 14.00
C ASN A 88 1.89 2.71 13.93
N LEU A 89 1.38 2.19 12.81
CA LEU A 89 1.32 0.73 12.65
C LEU A 89 2.77 0.25 12.45
N PRO A 90 3.37 -0.54 13.36
CA PRO A 90 4.75 -0.95 13.23
C PRO A 90 4.88 -1.94 12.07
N ILE A 91 5.14 -1.43 10.88
CA ILE A 91 5.60 -2.26 9.77
C ILE A 91 7.11 -2.40 9.95
N LEU A 92 7.55 -3.45 10.64
CA LEU A 92 8.97 -3.81 10.66
C LEU A 92 9.36 -4.26 9.25
N ILE A 93 9.96 -3.35 8.48
CA ILE A 93 10.60 -3.70 7.22
C ILE A 93 12.09 -3.87 7.52
N SER A 94 12.53 -5.13 7.63
CA SER A 94 13.96 -5.43 7.64
C SER A 94 14.48 -5.31 6.21
N ILE A 95 15.07 -4.17 5.89
CA ILE A 95 15.76 -3.95 4.61
C ILE A 95 17.20 -4.42 4.80
N ARG A 96 17.53 -5.59 4.23
CA ARG A 96 18.91 -6.11 4.12
C ARG A 96 19.50 -5.70 2.78
#